data_AF-A0A2U2N6I3-F1
#
_entry.id   AF-A0A2U2N6I3-F1
#
_cell.length_a   1.000
_cell.length_b   1.000
_cell.length_c   1.000
_cell.angle_alpha   90.00
_cell.angle_beta   90.00
_cell.angle_gamma   90.00
#
_symmetry.space_group_name_H-M   'P 1'
#
loop_
_entity.id
_entity.type
_entity.pdbx_description
1 polymer ?
#
loop_
_entity_poly.entity_id
_entity_poly.type
_entity_poly.pdbx_seq_one_letter_code
_entity_poly.pdbx_strand_id
1 'polypeptide(L)'
;MDVVITAAAIAAAFFLGGVAKGGIGFGVPLVSLPLLAVVIDVRTALALLTFPIVFSNGWQAWQGGAARAGRPRLRGLLVTMTLGCALGATAIVRLDERFFFLALGLIVLGFVVTSTLMPALRVPPRYRGPVGALAGFVAGVMGGLSTAFGPPVVMYLFALHLRHEVFVATIGAIYSYASLLLVASYVAVGILTWPLAGLSLACIPPLAAGMACGAWLTRLASQATLRRVVLIFLLLIGLNMLRRGLT
;
A
#
# COMPACT_ATOMS: atom_id res chain seq x y z
N MET A 1 20.06 11.24 16.32
CA MET A 1 20.56 10.17 15.44
C MET A 1 21.40 10.82 14.36
N ASP A 2 22.54 10.24 13.99
CA ASP A 2 23.37 10.77 12.90
C ASP A 2 22.54 10.83 11.60
N VAL A 3 22.74 11.88 10.80
CA VAL A 3 22.08 12.05 9.49
C VAL A 3 22.35 10.86 8.59
N VAL A 4 23.57 10.30 8.64
CA VAL A 4 23.96 9.12 7.87
C VAL A 4 23.17 7.88 8.29
N ILE A 5 23.01 7.68 9.61
CA ILE A 5 22.25 6.54 10.16
C ILE A 5 20.77 6.65 9.75
N THR A 6 20.21 7.85 9.80
CA THR A 6 18.80 8.10 9.41
C THR A 6 18.59 7.82 7.93
N ALA A 7 19.46 8.33 7.06
CA ALA A 7 19.38 8.07 5.62
C ALA A 7 19.53 6.57 5.29
N ALA A 8 20.45 5.87 5.95
CA ALA A 8 20.62 4.43 5.80
C ALA A 8 19.39 3.64 6.24
N ALA A 9 18.76 4.02 7.37
CA ALA A 9 17.53 3.39 7.85
C ALA A 9 16.36 3.61 6.89
N ILE A 10 16.21 4.82 6.35
CA ILE A 10 15.20 5.13 5.33
C ILE A 10 15.43 4.27 4.07
N ALA A 11 16.65 4.23 3.57
CA ALA A 11 16.99 3.41 2.40
C ALA A 11 16.71 1.92 2.64
N ALA A 12 17.06 1.39 3.83
CA ALA A 12 16.75 0.02 4.21
C ALA A 12 15.24 -0.26 4.27
N ALA A 13 14.45 0.65 4.84
CA ALA A 13 12.99 0.52 4.90
C ALA A 13 12.35 0.46 3.50
N PHE A 14 12.82 1.31 2.57
CA PHE A 14 12.37 1.26 1.17
C PHE A 14 12.85 0.02 0.44
N PHE A 15 14.09 -0.40 0.65
CA PHE A 15 14.62 -1.64 0.08
C PHE A 15 13.81 -2.86 0.52
N LEU A 16 13.53 -3.02 1.82
CA LEU A 16 12.72 -4.12 2.35
C LEU A 16 11.27 -4.08 1.82
N GLY A 17 10.67 -2.89 1.74
CA GLY A 17 9.35 -2.73 1.11
C GLY A 17 9.37 -3.09 -0.38
N GLY A 18 10.48 -2.77 -1.06
CA GLY A 18 10.75 -3.17 -2.43
C GLY A 18 10.83 -4.68 -2.57
N VAL A 19 11.56 -5.38 -1.69
CA VAL A 19 11.66 -6.84 -1.70
C VAL A 19 10.28 -7.48 -1.58
N ALA A 20 9.43 -6.99 -0.67
CA ALA A 20 8.06 -7.46 -0.55
C ALA A 20 7.24 -7.21 -1.84
N LYS A 21 7.34 -6.01 -2.43
CA LYS A 21 6.64 -5.64 -3.67
C LYS A 21 7.11 -6.45 -4.88
N GLY A 22 8.41 -6.64 -5.05
CA GLY A 22 8.99 -7.42 -6.14
C GLY A 22 8.69 -8.91 -6.04
N GLY A 23 8.61 -9.42 -4.81
CA GLY A 23 8.34 -10.83 -4.57
C GLY A 23 6.87 -11.24 -4.60
N ILE A 24 5.99 -10.42 -4.02
CA ILE A 24 4.57 -10.77 -3.79
C ILE A 24 3.64 -9.86 -4.59
N GLY A 25 4.12 -8.75 -5.13
CA GLY A 25 3.35 -7.83 -5.97
C GLY A 25 2.69 -6.66 -5.22
N PHE A 26 2.79 -6.60 -3.89
CA PHE A 26 2.28 -5.50 -3.07
C PHE A 26 3.12 -5.36 -1.78
N GLY A 27 2.80 -4.37 -0.95
CA GLY A 27 3.30 -4.35 0.43
C GLY A 27 4.34 -3.27 0.75
N VAL A 28 4.73 -2.43 -0.20
CA VAL A 28 5.60 -1.26 0.07
C VAL A 28 5.14 -0.48 1.31
N PRO A 29 3.90 0.04 1.39
CA PRO A 29 3.47 0.78 2.57
C PRO A 29 3.33 -0.08 3.82
N LEU A 30 2.97 -1.36 3.69
CA LEU A 30 2.80 -2.26 4.83
C LEU A 30 4.13 -2.60 5.52
N VAL A 31 5.24 -2.56 4.77
CA VAL A 31 6.59 -2.83 5.27
C VAL A 31 7.33 -1.54 5.59
N SER A 32 7.37 -0.60 4.64
CA SER A 32 8.20 0.60 4.76
C SER A 32 7.64 1.59 5.77
N LEU A 33 6.32 1.81 5.83
CA LEU A 33 5.75 2.83 6.73
C LEU A 33 6.02 2.55 8.21
N PRO A 34 5.79 1.34 8.74
CA PRO A 34 6.09 1.06 10.14
C PRO A 34 7.58 1.18 10.47
N LEU A 35 8.46 0.80 9.54
CA LEU A 35 9.91 0.94 9.72
C LEU A 35 10.34 2.41 9.71
N LEU A 36 9.78 3.21 8.79
CA LEU A 36 10.04 4.66 8.73
C LEU A 36 9.53 5.36 10.00
N ALA A 37 8.35 4.99 10.49
CA ALA A 37 7.76 5.56 11.70
C ALA A 37 8.52 5.21 13.01
N VAL A 38 9.59 4.40 12.94
CA VAL A 38 10.53 4.21 14.05
C VAL A 38 11.60 5.30 14.08
N VAL A 39 11.95 5.86 12.91
CA VAL A 39 13.13 6.73 12.75
C VAL A 39 12.78 8.18 12.43
N ILE A 40 11.62 8.43 11.86
CA ILE A 40 11.11 9.75 11.48
C ILE A 40 9.64 9.87 11.86
N ASP A 41 9.13 11.11 11.90
CA ASP A 41 7.72 11.33 12.17
C ASP A 41 6.83 10.75 11.06
N VAL A 42 5.60 10.42 11.44
CA VAL A 42 4.62 9.77 10.56
C VAL A 42 4.36 10.57 9.29
N ARG A 43 4.26 11.89 9.37
CA ARG A 43 3.90 12.73 8.21
C ARG A 43 5.04 12.77 7.20
N THR A 44 6.27 12.90 7.67
CA THR A 44 7.46 12.78 6.83
C THR A 44 7.52 11.39 6.20
N ALA A 45 7.27 10.32 6.95
CA ALA A 45 7.24 8.95 6.39
C ALA A 45 6.22 8.79 5.26
N LEU A 46 4.99 9.30 5.46
CA LEU A 46 3.92 9.29 4.45
C LEU A 46 4.30 10.11 3.20
N ALA A 47 4.92 11.28 3.39
CA ALA A 47 5.40 12.11 2.29
C ALA A 47 6.47 11.37 1.47
N LEU A 48 7.48 10.77 2.15
CA LEU A 48 8.56 10.03 1.49
C LEU A 48 8.06 8.83 0.69
N LEU A 49 6.99 8.17 1.14
CA LEU A 49 6.38 7.03 0.45
C LEU A 49 5.69 7.38 -0.87
N THR A 50 5.34 8.64 -1.08
CA THR A 50 4.45 9.06 -2.17
C THR A 50 4.98 8.71 -3.56
N PHE A 51 6.13 9.26 -3.97
CA PHE A 51 6.69 8.97 -5.29
C PHE A 51 7.19 7.52 -5.48
N PRO A 52 7.78 6.85 -4.47
CA PRO A 52 8.10 5.43 -4.56
C PRO A 52 6.86 4.56 -4.81
N ILE A 53 5.70 4.89 -4.23
CA ILE A 53 4.43 4.20 -4.52
C ILE A 53 3.95 4.50 -5.93
N VAL A 54 4.01 5.75 -6.40
CA VAL A 54 3.68 6.12 -7.79
C VAL A 54 4.55 5.34 -8.77
N PHE A 55 5.87 5.32 -8.54
CA PHE A 55 6.83 4.62 -9.36
C PHE A 55 6.54 3.11 -9.41
N SER A 56 6.44 2.46 -8.25
CA SER A 56 6.27 1.00 -8.17
C SER A 56 4.92 0.52 -8.70
N ASN A 57 3.84 1.29 -8.51
CA ASN A 57 2.54 0.97 -9.07
C ASN A 57 2.47 1.25 -10.57
N GLY A 58 3.07 2.36 -11.03
CA GLY A 58 3.22 2.66 -12.45
C GLY A 58 4.00 1.59 -13.20
N TRP A 59 5.13 1.15 -12.62
CA TRP A 59 5.93 0.03 -13.14
C TRP A 59 5.13 -1.28 -13.20
N GLN A 60 4.35 -1.59 -12.17
CA GLN A 60 3.47 -2.76 -12.15
C GLN A 60 2.36 -2.67 -13.20
N ALA A 61 1.73 -1.51 -13.37
CA ALA A 61 0.68 -1.29 -14.36
C ALA A 61 1.23 -1.41 -15.79
N TRP A 62 2.43 -0.89 -16.04
CA TRP A 62 3.13 -1.03 -17.31
C TRP A 62 3.41 -2.50 -17.64
N GLN A 63 3.97 -3.27 -16.71
CA GLN A 63 4.20 -4.71 -16.89
C GLN A 63 2.90 -5.52 -17.05
N GLY A 64 1.84 -5.14 -16.34
CA GLY A 64 0.54 -5.82 -16.42
C GLY A 64 -0.17 -5.66 -17.77
N GLY A 65 0.11 -4.55 -18.47
CA GLY A 65 -0.45 -4.23 -19.79
C GLY A 65 -1.89 -3.72 -19.72
N ALA A 66 -2.10 -2.43 -20.00
CA ALA A 66 -3.41 -1.77 -19.93
C ALA A 66 -4.49 -2.44 -20.82
N ALA A 67 -4.09 -3.00 -21.97
CA ALA A 67 -4.99 -3.71 -22.88
C ALA A 67 -5.63 -4.97 -22.25
N ARG A 68 -5.04 -5.52 -21.18
CA ARG A 68 -5.48 -6.77 -20.54
C ARG A 68 -6.43 -6.55 -19.36
N ALA A 69 -6.60 -5.32 -18.88
CA ALA A 69 -7.43 -5.00 -17.71
C ALA A 69 -8.94 -5.27 -17.92
N GLY A 70 -9.38 -5.46 -19.16
CA GLY A 70 -10.81 -5.63 -19.49
C GLY A 70 -11.62 -4.38 -19.13
N ARG A 71 -12.95 -4.54 -19.01
CA ARG A 71 -13.87 -3.46 -18.58
C ARG A 71 -14.69 -3.85 -17.33
N PRO A 72 -14.07 -4.23 -16.20
CA PRO A 72 -14.81 -4.38 -14.96
C PRO A 72 -15.50 -3.05 -14.60
N ARG A 73 -16.74 -3.10 -14.10
CA ARG A 73 -17.49 -1.90 -13.66
C ARG A 73 -16.88 -1.36 -12.37
N LEU A 74 -15.78 -0.61 -12.49
CA LEU A 74 -15.02 -0.06 -11.36
C LEU A 74 -15.35 1.39 -11.04
N ARG A 75 -16.22 2.05 -11.81
CA ARG A 75 -16.54 3.48 -11.62
C ARG A 75 -16.93 3.80 -10.18
N GLY A 76 -17.84 3.01 -9.59
CA GLY A 76 -18.25 3.19 -8.20
C GLY A 76 -17.09 3.05 -7.21
N LEU A 77 -16.22 2.06 -7.42
CA LEU A 77 -15.01 1.86 -6.61
C LEU A 77 -14.07 3.06 -6.71
N LEU A 78 -13.75 3.53 -7.92
CA LEU A 78 -12.80 4.62 -8.12
C LEU A 78 -13.33 5.95 -7.56
N VAL A 79 -14.61 6.26 -7.76
CA VAL A 79 -15.23 7.49 -7.24
C VAL A 79 -15.21 7.50 -5.71
N THR A 80 -15.65 6.41 -5.08
CA THR A 80 -15.66 6.33 -3.62
C THR A 80 -14.25 6.24 -3.02
N MET A 81 -13.30 5.64 -3.73
CA MET A 81 -11.89 5.64 -3.33
C MET A 81 -11.29 7.04 -3.33
N THR A 82 -11.66 7.88 -4.30
CA THR A 82 -11.31 9.31 -4.31
C THR A 82 -11.81 10.05 -3.08
N LEU A 83 -13.10 9.89 -2.77
CA LEU A 83 -13.69 10.49 -1.58
C LEU A 83 -13.05 9.98 -0.29
N GLY A 84 -12.84 8.66 -0.20
CA GLY A 84 -12.19 8.02 0.94
C GLY A 84 -10.75 8.50 1.12
N CYS A 85 -9.97 8.63 0.04
CA CYS A 85 -8.58 9.07 0.12
C CYS A 85 -8.46 10.52 0.57
N ALA A 86 -9.29 11.41 0.01
CA ALA A 86 -9.36 12.80 0.46
C ALA A 86 -9.74 12.90 1.95
N LEU A 87 -10.71 12.10 2.39
CA LEU A 87 -11.12 12.03 3.79
C LEU A 87 -9.98 11.50 4.68
N GLY A 88 -9.34 10.40 4.31
CA GLY A 88 -8.23 9.80 5.05
C GLY A 88 -7.02 10.73 5.13
N ALA A 89 -6.66 11.39 4.03
CA ALA A 89 -5.57 12.37 3.97
C ALA A 89 -5.86 13.61 4.83
N THR A 90 -7.11 14.05 4.89
CA THR A 90 -7.51 15.16 5.78
C THR A 90 -7.50 14.72 7.24
N ALA A 91 -7.94 13.50 7.53
CA ALA A 91 -7.97 12.95 8.88
C ALA A 91 -6.57 12.79 9.47
N ILE A 92 -5.58 12.32 8.71
CA ILE A 92 -4.20 12.11 9.22
C ILE A 92 -3.53 13.41 9.69
N VAL A 93 -3.95 14.58 9.16
CA VAL A 93 -3.45 15.89 9.60
C VAL A 93 -3.99 16.30 10.98
N ARG A 94 -5.04 15.64 11.47
CA ARG A 94 -5.64 15.92 12.79
C ARG A 94 -5.57 14.74 13.76
N LEU A 95 -5.14 13.58 13.27
CA LEU A 95 -5.11 12.35 14.04
C LEU A 95 -3.93 12.38 15.02
N ASP A 96 -4.19 11.99 16.27
CA ASP A 96 -3.12 11.75 17.25
C ASP A 96 -2.27 10.55 16.81
N GLU A 97 -0.99 10.62 17.12
CA GLU A 97 -0.01 9.60 16.73
C GLU A 97 -0.34 8.22 17.31
N ARG A 98 -0.90 8.14 18.52
CA ARG A 98 -1.33 6.87 19.13
C ARG A 98 -2.45 6.23 18.34
N PHE A 99 -3.48 7.01 17.99
CA PHE A 99 -4.59 6.51 17.16
C PHE A 99 -4.11 6.08 15.78
N PHE A 100 -3.10 6.75 15.23
CA PHE A 100 -2.52 6.36 13.94
C PHE A 100 -1.85 5.00 14.04
N PHE A 101 -1.01 4.77 15.04
CA PHE A 101 -0.35 3.48 15.23
C PHE A 101 -1.34 2.35 15.53
N LEU A 102 -2.40 2.61 16.31
CA LEU A 102 -3.50 1.66 16.50
C LEU A 102 -4.17 1.31 15.17
N ALA A 103 -4.58 2.32 14.40
CA ALA A 103 -5.25 2.12 13.12
C ALA A 103 -4.36 1.38 12.11
N LEU A 104 -3.09 1.77 12.01
CA LEU A 104 -2.11 1.12 11.15
C LEU A 104 -1.86 -0.33 11.57
N GLY A 105 -1.72 -0.59 12.87
CA GLY A 105 -1.58 -1.94 13.42
C GLY A 105 -2.79 -2.82 13.06
N LEU A 106 -4.02 -2.32 13.25
CA LEU A 106 -5.24 -3.01 12.87
C LEU A 106 -5.32 -3.27 11.35
N ILE A 107 -4.91 -2.31 10.52
CA ILE A 107 -4.86 -2.46 9.06
C ILE A 107 -3.87 -3.57 8.66
N VAL A 108 -2.65 -3.55 9.22
CA VAL A 108 -1.61 -4.53 8.92
C VAL A 108 -2.02 -5.92 9.40
N LEU A 109 -2.56 -6.05 10.61
CA LEU A 109 -3.00 -7.34 11.15
C LEU A 109 -4.25 -7.87 10.42
N GLY A 110 -5.22 -7.00 10.12
CA GLY A 110 -6.35 -7.35 9.28
C GLY A 110 -5.91 -7.82 7.89
N PHE A 111 -4.87 -7.20 7.33
CA PHE A 111 -4.26 -7.66 6.09
C PHE A 111 -3.62 -9.05 6.23
N VAL A 112 -2.90 -9.32 7.32
CA VAL A 112 -2.32 -10.65 7.59
C VAL A 112 -3.43 -11.69 7.67
N VAL A 113 -4.46 -11.45 8.49
CA VAL A 113 -5.60 -12.37 8.69
C VAL A 113 -6.34 -12.65 7.38
N THR A 114 -6.67 -11.61 6.61
CA THR A 114 -7.38 -11.77 5.33
C THR A 114 -6.51 -12.45 4.28
N SER A 115 -5.19 -12.22 4.30
CA SER A 115 -4.24 -12.89 3.41
C SER A 115 -3.97 -14.34 3.79
N THR A 116 -4.11 -14.74 5.05
CA THR A 116 -3.95 -16.13 5.47
C THR A 116 -5.23 -16.94 5.31
N LEU A 117 -6.38 -16.33 5.62
CA LEU A 117 -7.66 -17.02 5.60
C LEU A 117 -8.31 -17.04 4.21
N MET A 118 -7.96 -16.08 3.34
CA MET A 118 -8.53 -15.86 1.99
C MET A 118 -9.95 -16.43 1.85
N PRO A 119 -10.95 -15.83 2.54
CA PRO A 119 -12.30 -16.38 2.52
C PRO A 119 -12.79 -16.44 1.07
N ALA A 120 -13.40 -17.57 0.69
CA ALA A 120 -14.00 -17.78 -0.62
C ALA A 120 -15.28 -16.96 -0.79
N LEU A 121 -15.14 -15.64 -0.75
CA LEU A 121 -16.25 -14.70 -0.88
C LEU A 121 -16.66 -14.63 -2.35
N ARG A 122 -17.95 -14.89 -2.63
CA ARG A 122 -18.56 -14.66 -3.93
C ARG A 122 -19.55 -13.51 -3.80
N VAL A 123 -19.33 -12.43 -4.55
CA VAL A 123 -20.29 -11.32 -4.60
C VAL A 123 -21.26 -11.56 -5.76
N PRO A 124 -22.57 -11.74 -5.50
CA PRO A 124 -23.57 -11.89 -6.54
C PRO A 124 -23.56 -10.69 -7.50
N PRO A 125 -23.87 -10.86 -8.81
CA PRO A 125 -23.83 -9.78 -9.79
C PRO A 125 -24.56 -8.50 -9.37
N ARG A 126 -25.71 -8.64 -8.68
CA ARG A 126 -26.52 -7.52 -8.16
C ARG A 126 -25.79 -6.63 -7.15
N TYR A 127 -24.82 -7.18 -6.40
CA TYR A 127 -24.10 -6.47 -5.34
C TYR A 127 -22.71 -6.00 -5.75
N ARG A 128 -22.24 -6.32 -6.96
CA ARG A 128 -20.90 -5.91 -7.42
C ARG A 128 -20.69 -4.39 -7.36
N GLY A 129 -21.70 -3.61 -7.72
CA GLY A 129 -21.65 -2.14 -7.64
C GLY A 129 -21.51 -1.63 -6.19
N PRO A 130 -22.49 -1.90 -5.31
CA PRO A 130 -22.45 -1.47 -3.91
C PRO A 130 -21.21 -1.97 -3.14
N VAL A 131 -20.85 -3.25 -3.29
CA VAL A 131 -19.66 -3.82 -2.62
C VAL A 131 -18.38 -3.21 -3.18
N GLY A 132 -18.31 -2.96 -4.48
CA GLY A 132 -17.18 -2.26 -5.09
C GLY A 132 -17.05 -0.82 -4.59
N ALA A 133 -18.16 -0.10 -4.40
CA ALA A 133 -18.18 1.24 -3.82
C ALA A 133 -17.75 1.24 -2.35
N LEU A 134 -18.22 0.27 -1.55
CA LEU A 134 -17.75 0.11 -0.17
C LEU A 134 -16.26 -0.20 -0.11
N ALA A 135 -15.79 -1.15 -0.93
CA ALA A 135 -14.38 -1.50 -1.02
C ALA A 135 -13.52 -0.31 -1.44
N GLY A 136 -14.00 0.48 -2.41
CA GLY A 136 -13.38 1.72 -2.84
C GLY A 136 -13.26 2.73 -1.72
N PHE A 137 -14.36 3.04 -1.04
CA PHE A 137 -14.36 3.97 0.10
C PHE A 137 -13.39 3.55 1.20
N VAL A 138 -13.47 2.29 1.65
CA VAL A 138 -12.60 1.76 2.73
C VAL A 138 -11.14 1.78 2.30
N ALA A 139 -10.82 1.33 1.08
CA ALA A 139 -9.47 1.40 0.53
C ALA A 139 -8.96 2.83 0.42
N GLY A 140 -9.83 3.77 0.04
CA GLY A 140 -9.53 5.19 -0.01
C GLY A 140 -9.15 5.72 1.36
N VAL A 141 -10.00 5.53 2.37
CA VAL A 141 -9.73 6.00 3.75
C VAL A 141 -8.43 5.42 4.29
N MET A 142 -8.25 4.10 4.15
CA MET A 142 -7.02 3.42 4.55
C MET A 142 -5.80 3.97 3.82
N GLY A 143 -5.91 4.16 2.50
CA GLY A 143 -4.82 4.67 1.67
C GLY A 143 -4.50 6.15 1.94
N GLY A 144 -5.48 7.00 2.21
CA GLY A 144 -5.25 8.37 2.63
C GLY A 144 -4.55 8.46 3.99
N LEU A 145 -4.95 7.60 4.94
CA LEU A 145 -4.33 7.55 6.27
C LEU A 145 -2.91 6.96 6.24
N SER A 146 -2.70 5.88 5.51
CA SER A 146 -1.52 5.01 5.66
C SER A 146 -0.76 4.70 4.37
N THR A 147 -1.16 5.28 3.24
CA THR A 147 -0.71 4.91 1.87
C THR A 147 -1.03 3.46 1.45
N ALA A 148 -1.71 2.68 2.29
CA ALA A 148 -2.08 1.28 2.04
C ALA A 148 -3.53 1.13 1.55
N PHE A 149 -3.71 1.00 0.23
CA PHE A 149 -5.02 0.80 -0.42
C PHE A 149 -5.43 -0.67 -0.55
N GLY A 150 -4.49 -1.59 -0.29
CA GLY A 150 -4.55 -2.92 -0.89
C GLY A 150 -5.63 -3.89 -0.37
N PRO A 151 -5.78 -4.09 0.95
CA PRO A 151 -6.63 -5.18 1.45
C PRO A 151 -8.08 -5.15 0.93
N PRO A 152 -8.82 -4.01 0.99
CA PRO A 152 -10.19 -3.98 0.51
C PRO A 152 -10.31 -4.15 -1.01
N VAL A 153 -9.39 -3.57 -1.79
CA VAL A 153 -9.36 -3.72 -3.25
C VAL A 153 -9.10 -5.18 -3.64
N VAL A 154 -8.09 -5.80 -3.02
CA VAL A 154 -7.71 -7.19 -3.28
C VAL A 154 -8.87 -8.13 -2.95
N MET A 155 -9.50 -7.98 -1.79
CA MET A 155 -10.66 -8.79 -1.40
C MET A 155 -11.82 -8.65 -2.39
N TYR A 156 -12.15 -7.43 -2.81
CA TYR A 156 -13.21 -7.20 -3.79
C TYR A 156 -12.90 -7.85 -5.14
N LEU A 157 -11.68 -7.69 -5.65
CA LEU A 157 -11.28 -8.27 -6.94
C LEU A 157 -11.19 -9.80 -6.90
N PHE A 158 -10.75 -10.39 -5.79
CA PHE A 158 -10.82 -11.84 -5.60
C PHE A 158 -12.27 -12.32 -5.66
N ALA A 159 -13.19 -11.60 -5.03
CA ALA A 159 -14.60 -11.95 -5.06
C ALA A 159 -15.24 -11.87 -6.46
N LEU A 160 -14.62 -11.13 -7.39
CA LEU A 160 -15.04 -11.07 -8.80
C LEU A 160 -14.60 -12.29 -9.64
N HIS A 161 -13.69 -13.14 -9.13
CA HIS A 161 -13.19 -14.33 -9.82
C HIS A 161 -12.63 -14.02 -11.22
N LEU A 162 -11.88 -12.93 -11.32
CA LEU A 162 -11.22 -12.54 -12.57
C LEU A 162 -10.12 -13.55 -12.94
N ARG A 163 -9.88 -13.74 -14.24
CA ARG A 163 -8.68 -14.44 -14.72
C ARG A 163 -7.43 -13.72 -14.18
N HIS A 164 -6.37 -14.49 -13.90
CA HIS A 164 -5.16 -13.98 -13.26
C HIS A 164 -4.58 -12.75 -13.98
N GLU A 165 -4.52 -12.77 -15.31
CA GLU A 165 -3.96 -11.66 -16.10
C GLU A 165 -4.81 -10.39 -15.98
N VAL A 166 -6.14 -10.56 -15.97
CA VAL A 166 -7.10 -9.46 -15.81
C VAL A 166 -7.03 -8.90 -14.40
N PHE A 167 -6.87 -9.76 -13.39
CA PHE A 167 -6.70 -9.37 -11.99
C PHE A 167 -5.46 -8.51 -11.79
N VAL A 168 -4.30 -8.97 -12.28
CA VAL A 168 -3.02 -8.23 -12.17
C VAL A 168 -3.10 -6.88 -12.88
N ALA A 169 -3.62 -6.85 -14.11
CA ALA A 169 -3.79 -5.61 -14.86
C ALA A 169 -4.77 -4.64 -14.18
N THR A 170 -5.87 -5.16 -13.61
CA THR A 170 -6.87 -4.36 -12.89
C THR A 170 -6.30 -3.76 -11.61
N ILE A 171 -5.56 -4.55 -10.81
CA ILE A 171 -4.87 -4.06 -9.61
C ILE A 171 -3.88 -2.97 -9.97
N GLY A 172 -3.06 -3.18 -11.00
CA GLY A 172 -2.08 -2.19 -11.47
C GLY A 172 -2.76 -0.87 -11.82
N ALA A 173 -3.87 -0.91 -12.57
CA ALA A 173 -4.62 0.28 -12.93
C ALA A 173 -5.22 1.01 -11.71
N ILE A 174 -5.85 0.28 -10.78
CA ILE A 174 -6.44 0.86 -9.56
C ILE A 174 -5.36 1.49 -8.68
N TYR A 175 -4.24 0.80 -8.46
CA TYR A 175 -3.17 1.31 -7.59
C TYR A 175 -2.39 2.46 -8.22
N SER A 176 -2.23 2.48 -9.54
CA SER A 176 -1.69 3.65 -10.24
C SER A 176 -2.61 4.85 -10.07
N TYR A 177 -3.93 4.67 -10.28
CA TYR A 177 -4.91 5.72 -10.01
C TYR A 177 -4.87 6.20 -8.54
N ALA A 178 -4.85 5.25 -7.59
CA ALA A 178 -4.75 5.53 -6.16
C ALA A 178 -3.50 6.33 -5.80
N SER A 179 -2.36 6.02 -6.42
CA SER A 179 -1.10 6.71 -6.15
C SER A 179 -1.09 8.16 -6.63
N LEU A 180 -1.73 8.47 -7.77
CA LEU A 180 -1.87 9.83 -8.25
C LEU A 180 -2.83 10.65 -7.37
N LEU A 181 -3.93 10.01 -6.97
CA LEU A 181 -4.87 10.56 -6.01
C LEU A 181 -4.21 10.84 -4.65
N LEU A 182 -3.32 9.95 -4.19
CA LEU A 182 -2.55 10.14 -2.97
C LEU A 182 -1.65 11.38 -3.07
N VAL A 183 -0.91 11.53 -4.18
CA VAL A 183 -0.10 12.74 -4.44
C VAL A 183 -0.96 13.99 -4.32
N ALA A 184 -2.09 14.04 -5.05
CA ALA A 184 -2.98 15.19 -5.03
C ALA A 184 -3.51 15.49 -3.63
N SER A 185 -3.92 14.45 -2.88
CA SER A 185 -4.44 14.59 -1.53
C SER A 185 -3.37 15.08 -0.55
N TYR A 186 -2.14 14.56 -0.63
CA TYR A 186 -1.04 14.95 0.26
C TYR A 186 -0.48 16.33 -0.04
N VAL A 187 -0.50 16.76 -1.30
CA VAL A 187 -0.24 18.16 -1.66
C VAL A 187 -1.33 19.06 -1.07
N ALA A 188 -2.61 18.70 -1.24
CA ALA A 188 -3.74 19.51 -0.79
C ALA A 188 -3.78 19.73 0.74
N VAL A 189 -3.37 18.71 1.51
CA VAL A 189 -3.36 18.79 3.00
C VAL A 189 -1.98 19.20 3.56
N GLY A 190 -1.01 19.51 2.70
CA GLY A 190 0.31 20.02 3.10
C GLY A 190 1.30 18.98 3.63
N ILE A 191 1.04 17.68 3.46
CA ILE A 191 1.98 16.60 3.81
C ILE A 191 3.13 16.53 2.81
N LEU A 192 2.84 16.65 1.51
CA LEU A 192 3.85 16.62 0.46
C LEU A 192 4.27 18.04 0.08
N THR A 193 5.34 18.52 0.71
CA THR A 193 5.97 19.81 0.39
C THR A 193 7.08 19.64 -0.65
N TRP A 194 7.53 20.73 -1.28
CA TRP A 194 8.61 20.67 -2.29
C TRP A 194 9.91 20.00 -1.80
N PRO A 195 10.41 20.27 -0.57
CA PRO A 195 11.59 19.57 -0.07
C PRO A 195 11.34 18.07 0.11
N LEU A 196 10.19 17.69 0.68
CA LEU A 196 9.83 16.28 0.89
C LEU A 196 9.56 15.54 -0.42
N ALA A 197 9.06 16.23 -1.45
CA ALA A 197 8.93 15.69 -2.80
C ALA A 197 10.29 15.27 -3.38
N GLY A 198 11.33 16.12 -3.24
CA GLY A 198 12.69 15.79 -3.66
C GLY A 198 13.26 14.58 -2.91
N LEU A 199 13.09 14.52 -1.58
CA LEU A 199 13.53 13.38 -0.78
C LEU A 199 12.76 12.10 -1.09
N SER A 200 11.45 12.20 -1.36
CA SER A 200 10.62 11.07 -1.78
C SER A 200 11.10 10.49 -3.11
N LEU A 201 11.49 11.32 -4.08
CA LEU A 201 12.10 10.87 -5.33
C LEU A 201 13.43 10.15 -5.07
N ALA A 202 14.26 10.65 -4.15
CA ALA A 202 15.53 10.01 -3.77
C ALA A 202 15.34 8.63 -3.11
N CYS A 203 14.13 8.29 -2.66
CA CYS A 203 13.79 6.97 -2.12
C CYS A 203 13.43 5.93 -3.21
N ILE A 204 13.31 6.34 -4.49
CA ILE A 204 13.01 5.42 -5.60
C ILE A 204 14.14 4.41 -5.84
N PRO A 205 15.43 4.79 -5.94
CA PRO A 205 16.51 3.83 -6.16
C PRO A 205 16.57 2.67 -5.15
N PRO A 206 16.54 2.88 -3.82
CA PRO A 206 16.54 1.76 -2.89
C PRO A 206 15.28 0.89 -3.01
N LEU A 207 14.11 1.50 -3.25
CA LEU A 207 12.89 0.74 -3.51
C LEU A 207 13.02 -0.13 -4.76
N ALA A 208 13.50 0.43 -5.86
CA ALA A 208 13.66 -0.26 -7.14
C ALA A 208 14.68 -1.41 -7.03
N ALA A 209 15.80 -1.19 -6.34
CA ALA A 209 16.77 -2.24 -6.02
C ALA A 209 16.13 -3.36 -5.19
N GLY A 210 15.32 -3.00 -4.19
CA GLY A 210 14.53 -3.96 -3.41
C GLY A 210 13.56 -4.76 -4.28
N MET A 211 12.83 -4.10 -5.19
CA MET A 211 11.92 -4.77 -6.12
C MET A 211 12.64 -5.77 -7.03
N ALA A 212 13.79 -5.38 -7.59
CA ALA A 212 14.61 -6.29 -8.40
C ALA A 212 15.10 -7.49 -7.57
N CYS A 213 15.58 -7.24 -6.35
CA CYS A 213 16.01 -8.29 -5.42
C CYS A 213 14.86 -9.25 -5.06
N GLY A 214 13.68 -8.72 -4.72
CA GLY A 214 12.49 -9.53 -4.42
C GLY A 214 12.06 -10.40 -5.60
N ALA A 215 12.04 -9.84 -6.81
CA ALA A 215 11.73 -10.60 -8.02
C ALA A 215 12.79 -11.68 -8.32
N TRP A 216 14.07 -11.41 -8.05
CA TRP A 216 15.13 -12.41 -8.16
C TRP A 216 14.99 -13.52 -7.11
N LEU A 217 14.69 -13.18 -5.85
CA LEU A 217 14.46 -14.14 -4.77
C LEU A 217 13.32 -15.11 -5.07
N THR A 218 12.27 -14.67 -5.79
CA THR A 218 11.18 -15.59 -6.23
C THR A 218 11.61 -16.61 -7.27
N ARG A 219 12.78 -16.47 -7.87
CA ARG A 219 13.36 -17.49 -8.76
C ARG A 219 14.13 -18.55 -7.96
N LEU A 220 14.60 -18.20 -6.76
CA LEU A 220 15.35 -19.09 -5.87
C LEU A 220 14.46 -19.80 -4.84
N ALA A 221 13.45 -19.10 -4.34
CA ALA A 221 12.48 -19.58 -3.38
C ALA A 221 11.08 -19.50 -3.97
N SER A 222 10.20 -20.44 -3.60
CA SER A 222 8.80 -20.38 -4.04
C SER A 222 8.13 -19.08 -3.61
N GLN A 223 7.22 -18.54 -4.42
CA GLN A 223 6.42 -17.37 -4.03
C GLN A 223 5.66 -17.59 -2.71
N ALA A 224 5.25 -18.83 -2.42
CA ALA A 224 4.59 -19.17 -1.18
C ALA A 224 5.51 -18.97 0.04
N THR A 225 6.79 -19.32 -0.07
CA THR A 225 7.79 -19.11 0.98
C THR A 225 7.99 -17.63 1.25
N LEU A 226 8.23 -16.83 0.19
CA LEU A 226 8.46 -15.40 0.35
C LEU A 226 7.22 -14.69 0.90
N ARG A 227 6.03 -15.08 0.45
CA ARG A 227 4.76 -14.61 1.01
C ARG A 227 4.65 -14.92 2.50
N ARG A 228 4.97 -16.13 2.94
CA ARG A 228 4.94 -16.49 4.38
C ARG A 228 5.90 -15.64 5.20
N VAL A 229 7.13 -15.44 4.72
CA VAL A 229 8.12 -14.60 5.42
C VAL A 229 7.63 -13.17 5.60
N VAL A 230 7.09 -12.56 4.54
CA VAL A 230 6.53 -11.20 4.63
C VAL A 230 5.32 -11.16 5.55
N LEU A 231 4.43 -12.15 5.52
CA LEU A 231 3.27 -12.18 6.42
C LEU A 231 3.68 -12.32 7.90
N ILE A 232 4.69 -13.13 8.21
CA ILE A 232 5.25 -13.25 9.57
C ILE A 232 5.85 -11.90 10.00
N PHE A 233 6.61 -11.25 9.11
CA PHE A 233 7.18 -9.95 9.38
C PHE A 233 6.11 -8.87 9.63
N LEU A 234 5.06 -8.84 8.80
CA LEU A 234 3.91 -7.95 8.98
C LEU A 234 3.14 -8.24 10.26
N LEU A 235 3.02 -9.50 10.67
CA LEU A 235 2.41 -9.88 11.94
C LEU A 235 3.18 -9.25 13.11
N LEU A 236 4.50 -9.42 13.15
CA LEU A 236 5.36 -8.87 14.20
C LEU A 236 5.30 -7.34 14.24
N ILE A 237 5.39 -6.69 13.07
CA ILE A 237 5.28 -5.24 12.96
C ILE A 237 3.90 -4.74 13.38
N GLY A 238 2.83 -5.38 12.92
CA GLY A 238 1.46 -5.00 13.25
C GLY A 238 1.20 -5.06 14.76
N LEU A 239 1.70 -6.12 15.43
CA LEU A 239 1.65 -6.23 16.89
C LEU A 239 2.47 -5.13 17.58
N ASN A 240 3.64 -4.78 17.04
CA ASN A 240 4.46 -3.68 17.57
C ASN A 240 3.74 -2.32 17.44
N MET A 241 3.07 -2.06 16.31
CA MET A 241 2.30 -0.83 16.10
C MET A 241 1.12 -0.75 17.08
N LEU A 242 0.41 -1.86 17.33
CA LEU A 242 -0.64 -1.89 18.37
C LEU A 242 -0.06 -1.58 19.75
N ARG A 243 1.07 -2.20 20.12
CA ARG A 243 1.74 -1.91 21.40
C ARG A 243 2.05 -0.41 21.52
N ARG A 244 2.67 0.18 20.48
CA ARG A 244 3.00 1.62 20.43
C ARG A 244 1.78 2.52 20.56
N GLY A 245 0.64 2.10 20.01
CA GLY A 245 -0.60 2.85 20.12
C GLY A 245 -1.27 2.76 21.51
N LEU A 246 -0.93 1.75 22.32
CA LEU A 246 -1.48 1.52 23.67
C LEU A 246 -0.60 2.08 24.80
N THR A 247 0.66 2.40 24.53
CA THR A 247 1.64 2.94 25.50
C THR A 247 1.98 4.38 25.17
#